data_AF-A0A920J997-F1
#
_entry.id   AF-A0A920J997-F1
#
_cell.length_a   1.000
_cell.length_b   1.000
_cell.length_c   1.000
_cell.angle_alpha   90.00
_cell.angle_beta   90.00
_cell.angle_gamma   90.00
#
_symmetry.space_group_name_H-M   'P 1'
#
loop_
_entity.id
_entity.type
_entity.pdbx_description
1 polymer ?
#
loop_
_entity_poly.entity_id
_entity_poly.type
_entity_poly.pdbx_seq_one_letter_code
_entity_poly.pdbx_strand_id
1 'polypeptide(L)'
;MCTIDDKIFDKPIDHEDAVNHLSSLSGKKHYQNNGISIFHEGKEVWSNFDVTELEMRELSLQEIEDYLNLDKPYSACGCYHFESNGKIFLPASMDLKVPSWD
;
A
#
# COMPACT_ATOMS: atom_id res chain seq x y z
N MET A 1 -2.72 2.18 -5.97
CA MET A 1 -3.23 3.24 -5.08
C MET A 1 -3.54 2.63 -3.73
N CYS A 2 -3.21 3.30 -2.63
CA CYS A 2 -3.54 2.86 -1.27
C CYS A 2 -4.82 3.60 -0.80
N THR A 3 -5.78 2.88 -0.21
CA THR A 3 -7.05 3.47 0.25
C THR A 3 -7.52 2.94 1.60
N ILE A 4 -8.17 3.79 2.39
CA ILE A 4 -8.97 3.41 3.57
C ILE A 4 -10.34 4.06 3.40
N ASP A 5 -11.41 3.27 3.34
CA ASP A 5 -12.75 3.74 3.01
C ASP A 5 -12.72 4.64 1.75
N ASP A 6 -13.19 5.89 1.84
CA ASP A 6 -13.19 6.87 0.76
C ASP A 6 -11.90 7.70 0.67
N LYS A 7 -10.92 7.48 1.56
CA LYS A 7 -9.65 8.22 1.58
C LYS A 7 -8.62 7.55 0.68
N ILE A 8 -8.06 8.33 -0.25
CA ILE A 8 -6.94 7.94 -1.09
C ILE A 8 -5.64 8.45 -0.47
N PHE A 9 -4.65 7.56 -0.36
CA PHE A 9 -3.29 7.88 0.07
C PHE A 9 -2.38 7.91 -1.16
N ASP A 10 -1.94 9.10 -1.54
CA ASP A 10 -0.89 9.28 -2.55
C ASP A 10 0.51 9.11 -1.91
N LYS A 11 1.57 9.44 -2.66
CA LYS A 11 2.93 9.57 -2.14
C LYS A 11 2.96 10.72 -1.13
N PRO A 12 3.65 10.55 0.02
CA PRO A 12 3.76 11.60 1.01
C PRO A 12 4.52 12.81 0.46
N ILE A 13 4.13 14.01 0.86
CA ILE A 13 4.79 15.25 0.44
C ILE A 13 6.13 15.42 1.16
N ASP A 14 6.17 15.03 2.43
CA ASP A 14 7.34 15.10 3.29
C ASP A 14 7.33 13.98 4.34
N HIS A 15 8.30 14.03 5.26
CA HIS A 15 8.44 13.02 6.31
C HIS A 15 7.27 13.03 7.30
N GLU A 16 6.74 14.21 7.68
CA GLU A 16 5.62 14.32 8.60
C GLU A 16 4.35 13.71 7.99
N ASP A 17 4.13 13.95 6.70
CA ASP A 17 3.06 13.32 5.95
C ASP A 17 3.20 11.79 5.88
N ALA A 18 4.44 11.29 5.74
CA ALA A 18 4.71 9.85 5.79
C ALA A 18 4.41 9.24 7.17
N VAL A 19 4.73 9.95 8.26
CA VAL A 19 4.35 9.55 9.63
C VAL A 19 2.82 9.52 9.77
N ASN A 20 2.13 10.54 9.24
CA ASN A 20 0.66 10.62 9.27
C ASN A 20 0.00 9.50 8.45
N HIS A 21 0.58 9.13 7.30
CA HIS A 21 0.13 8.01 6.49
C HIS A 21 0.23 6.69 7.27
N LEU A 22 1.41 6.34 7.80
CA LEU A 22 1.59 5.11 8.56
C LEU A 22 0.76 5.09 9.85
N SER A 23 0.64 6.21 10.54
CA SER A 23 -0.24 6.34 11.73
C SER A 23 -1.71 6.15 11.37
N SER A 24 -2.14 6.59 10.18
CA SER A 24 -3.51 6.39 9.71
C SER A 24 -3.81 4.93 9.39
N LEU A 25 -2.82 4.20 8.87
CA LEU A 25 -2.90 2.79 8.48
C LEU A 25 -2.74 1.83 9.67
N SER A 26 -2.01 2.23 10.71
CA SER A 26 -1.82 1.47 11.95
C SER A 26 -3.13 0.90 12.48
N GLY A 27 -3.16 -0.41 12.74
CA GLY A 27 -4.30 -1.11 13.32
C GLY A 27 -5.54 -1.21 12.42
N LYS A 28 -5.45 -0.86 11.13
CA LYS A 28 -6.60 -0.81 10.23
C LYS A 28 -6.44 -1.71 9.02
N LYS A 29 -7.59 -2.03 8.45
CA LYS A 29 -7.68 -2.55 7.10
C LYS A 29 -7.56 -1.43 6.08
N HIS A 30 -6.84 -1.71 5.01
CA HIS A 30 -6.65 -0.82 3.87
C HIS A 30 -6.48 -1.63 2.59
N TYR A 31 -6.60 -0.97 1.45
CA TYR A 31 -6.60 -1.65 0.16
C TYR A 31 -5.47 -1.15 -0.73
N GLN A 32 -4.80 -2.08 -1.40
CA GLN A 32 -3.92 -1.78 -2.52
C GLN A 32 -4.64 -2.09 -3.82
N ASN A 33 -4.93 -1.03 -4.57
CA ASN A 33 -5.66 -1.09 -5.83
C ASN A 33 -4.67 -1.02 -7.00
N ASN A 34 -4.72 -2.01 -7.88
CA ASN A 34 -3.88 -2.09 -9.08
C ASN A 34 -4.78 -2.10 -10.33
N GLY A 35 -4.42 -1.31 -11.34
CA GLY A 35 -5.09 -1.28 -12.64
C GLY A 35 -4.08 -1.45 -13.75
N ILE A 36 -4.42 -2.27 -14.74
CA ILE A 36 -3.56 -2.56 -15.90
C ILE A 36 -4.40 -2.34 -17.15
N SER A 37 -3.82 -1.67 -18.15
CA SER A 37 -4.45 -1.51 -19.47
C SER A 37 -3.41 -1.68 -20.58
N ILE A 38 -3.81 -2.36 -21.65
CA ILE A 38 -2.98 -2.69 -22.82
C ILE A 38 -3.61 -2.02 -24.03
N PHE A 39 -2.80 -1.24 -24.75
CA PHE A 39 -3.21 -0.52 -25.96
C PHE A 39 -2.46 -1.04 -27.18
N HIS A 40 -3.16 -1.13 -28.30
CA HIS A 40 -2.61 -1.42 -29.61
C HIS A 40 -3.19 -0.44 -30.64
N GLU A 41 -2.32 0.22 -31.41
CA GLU A 41 -2.72 1.22 -32.42
C GLU A 41 -3.66 2.31 -31.89
N GLY A 42 -3.38 2.80 -30.67
CA GLY A 42 -4.17 3.85 -30.02
C GLY A 42 -5.54 3.40 -29.51
N LYS A 43 -5.84 2.08 -29.54
CA LYS A 43 -7.05 1.50 -28.99
C LYS A 43 -6.73 0.62 -27.80
N GLU A 44 -7.53 0.73 -26.75
CA GLU A 44 -7.49 -0.20 -25.63
C GLU A 44 -7.97 -1.59 -26.11
N VAL A 45 -7.12 -2.60 -25.98
CA VAL A 45 -7.46 -3.99 -26.37
C VAL A 45 -7.78 -4.87 -25.18
N TRP A 46 -7.35 -4.47 -23.98
CA TRP A 46 -7.61 -5.17 -22.75
C TRP A 46 -7.33 -4.26 -21.55
N SER A 47 -8.14 -4.36 -20.51
CA SER A 47 -7.80 -3.85 -19.18
C SER A 47 -8.35 -4.77 -18.11
N ASN A 48 -7.74 -4.65 -16.94
CA ASN A 48 -8.22 -5.29 -15.74
C ASN A 48 -7.78 -4.49 -14.51
N PHE A 49 -8.37 -4.80 -13.36
CA PHE A 49 -7.94 -4.27 -12.08
C PHE A 49 -8.04 -5.37 -11.02
N ASP A 50 -7.27 -5.20 -9.96
CA ASP A 50 -7.32 -6.07 -8.80
C ASP A 50 -7.19 -5.23 -7.52
N VAL A 51 -7.76 -5.76 -6.45
CA VAL A 51 -7.80 -5.09 -5.13
C VAL A 51 -7.37 -6.07 -4.06
N THR A 52 -6.29 -5.75 -3.38
CA THR A 52 -5.79 -6.52 -2.23
C THR A 52 -6.18 -5.83 -0.93
N GLU A 53 -6.99 -6.48 -0.09
CA GLU A 53 -7.20 -6.08 1.31
C GLU A 53 -5.99 -6.48 2.15
N LEU A 54 -5.51 -5.55 2.97
CA LEU A 54 -4.41 -5.73 3.91
C LEU A 54 -4.87 -5.25 5.28
N GLU A 55 -4.36 -5.86 6.35
CA GLU A 55 -4.61 -5.43 7.73
C GLU A 55 -3.28 -5.20 8.43
N MET A 56 -3.03 -3.94 8.80
CA MET A 56 -1.82 -3.57 9.53
C MET A 56 -2.00 -3.83 11.02
N ARG A 57 -0.97 -4.37 11.67
CA ARG A 57 -0.92 -4.39 13.13
C ARG A 57 -0.82 -2.96 13.68
N GLU A 58 -1.08 -2.81 14.97
CA GLU A 58 -0.77 -1.55 15.64
C GLU A 58 0.74 -1.28 15.65
N LEU A 59 1.12 -0.06 15.28
CA LEU A 59 2.48 0.46 15.25
C LEU A 59 2.62 1.57 16.28
N SER A 60 3.69 1.53 17.06
CA SER A 60 4.10 2.68 17.86
C SER A 60 4.74 3.75 16.97
N LEU A 61 4.71 5.01 17.43
CA LEU A 61 5.38 6.11 16.74
C LEU A 61 6.88 5.83 16.54
N GLN A 62 7.54 5.19 17.52
CA GLN A 62 8.95 4.83 17.40
C GLN A 62 9.19 3.82 16.27
N GLU A 63 8.33 2.81 16.12
CA GLU A 63 8.45 1.85 15.01
C GLU A 63 8.25 2.52 13.64
N ILE A 64 7.32 3.48 13.56
CA ILE A 64 7.09 4.27 12.35
C ILE A 64 8.34 5.07 11.99
N GLU A 65 8.88 5.82 12.95
CA GLU A 65 10.08 6.64 12.79
C GLU A 65 11.30 5.81 12.41
N ASP A 66 11.55 4.70 13.12
CA ASP A 66 12.66 3.80 12.85
C ASP A 66 12.58 3.24 11.43
N TYR A 67 11.38 2.86 11.00
CA TYR A 67 11.13 2.37 9.65
C TYR A 67 11.34 3.44 8.58
N LEU A 68 10.77 4.64 8.76
CA LEU A 68 10.90 5.73 7.78
C LEU A 68 12.36 6.19 7.63
N ASN A 69 13.13 6.16 8.71
CA ASN A 69 14.56 6.47 8.68
C ASN A 69 15.38 5.41 7.94
N LEU A 70 15.00 4.13 8.09
CA LEU A 70 15.67 3.00 7.45
C LEU A 70 15.33 2.87 5.95
N ASP A 71 14.04 2.80 5.61
CA ASP A 71 13.58 2.47 4.26
C ASP A 71 13.31 3.69 3.38
N LYS A 72 12.98 4.84 3.98
CA LYS A 72 12.60 6.09 3.28
C LYS A 72 11.61 5.86 2.12
N PRO A 73 10.45 5.23 2.34
CA PRO A 73 9.51 4.81 1.30
C PRO A 73 8.65 5.97 0.75
N TYR A 74 9.21 7.17 0.61
CA TYR A 74 8.47 8.39 0.24
C TYR A 74 7.97 8.38 -1.20
N SER A 75 8.40 7.42 -2.03
CA SER A 75 7.86 7.21 -3.37
C SER A 75 6.68 6.23 -3.41
N ALA A 76 6.31 5.61 -2.29
CA ALA A 76 5.25 4.62 -2.21
C ALA A 76 3.95 5.21 -1.66
N CYS A 77 2.84 4.93 -2.34
CA CYS A 77 1.50 5.21 -1.82
C CYS A 77 1.25 4.38 -0.56
N GLY A 78 0.89 5.03 0.54
CA GLY A 78 0.76 4.37 1.85
C GLY A 78 2.07 4.22 2.64
N CYS A 79 3.20 4.65 2.09
CA CYS A 79 4.47 4.79 2.82
C CYS A 79 5.06 3.49 3.38
N TYR A 80 4.82 2.33 2.76
CA TYR A 80 5.56 1.10 3.08
C TYR A 80 5.81 0.26 1.84
N HIS A 81 6.91 -0.50 1.87
CA HIS A 81 7.27 -1.48 0.85
C HIS A 81 7.04 -2.88 1.39
N PHE A 82 6.07 -3.61 0.83
CA PHE A 82 5.81 -5.00 1.19
C PHE A 82 7.02 -5.90 0.88
N GLU A 83 7.73 -5.61 -0.21
CA GLU A 83 8.92 -6.30 -0.68
C GLU A 83 10.17 -6.08 0.20
N SER A 84 10.14 -5.12 1.12
CA SER A 84 11.28 -4.74 1.98
C SER A 84 10.92 -4.88 3.47
N ASN A 85 11.24 -3.90 4.31
CA ASN A 85 10.99 -3.99 5.76
C ASN A 85 9.51 -3.74 6.11
N GLY A 86 8.71 -3.17 5.21
CA GLY A 86 7.29 -2.88 5.46
C GLY A 86 6.41 -4.12 5.66
N LYS A 87 6.86 -5.32 5.23
CA LYS A 87 6.15 -6.58 5.50
C LYS A 87 5.92 -6.87 6.98
N ILE A 88 6.76 -6.34 7.87
CA ILE A 88 6.67 -6.59 9.32
C ILE A 88 5.43 -5.94 9.95
N PHE A 89 4.76 -5.05 9.22
CA PHE A 89 3.54 -4.40 9.65
C PHE A 89 2.30 -5.27 9.43
N LEU A 90 2.42 -6.36 8.67
CA LEU A 90 1.32 -7.25 8.31
C LEU A 90 1.45 -8.59 9.05
N PRO A 91 0.35 -9.31 9.29
CA PRO A 91 0.39 -10.63 9.92
C PRO A 91 1.17 -11.65 9.08
N ALA A 92 1.78 -12.62 9.74
CA ALA A 92 2.60 -13.66 9.09
C ALA A 92 1.81 -14.55 8.11
N SER A 93 0.50 -14.66 8.30
CA SER A 93 -0.42 -15.30 7.37
C SER A 93 -1.32 -14.25 6.73
N MET A 94 -1.15 -14.04 5.43
CA MET A 94 -2.08 -13.28 4.61
C MET A 94 -2.73 -14.24 3.61
N ASP A 95 -4.06 -14.31 3.63
CA ASP A 95 -4.82 -14.98 2.57
C ASP A 95 -4.86 -14.08 1.33
N LEU A 96 -3.73 -14.02 0.63
CA LEU A 96 -3.67 -13.38 -0.67
C LEU A 96 -4.50 -14.22 -1.64
N LYS A 97 -5.69 -13.73 -1.98
CA LYS A 97 -6.45 -14.28 -3.10
C LYS A 97 -5.64 -14.05 -4.36
N VAL A 98 -5.04 -15.11 -4.87
CA VAL A 98 -4.40 -15.09 -6.19
C VAL A 98 -5.54 -15.01 -7.21
N PRO A 99 -5.56 -14.01 -8.12
CA PRO A 99 -6.62 -13.92 -9.11
C PRO A 99 -6.65 -15.20 -9.95
N SER A 100 -7.83 -15.81 -10.10
CA SER A 100 -8.08 -16.82 -11.12
C SER A 100 -8.27 -16.11 -12.45
N TRP A 101 -7.31 -16.26 -13.35
CA TRP A 101 -7.41 -15.76 -14.72
C TRP A 101 -8.14 -16.81 -15.56
N ASP A 102 -9.47 -16.85 -15.44
CA ASP A 102 -10.37 -17.61 -16.33
C ASP A 102 -10.67 -16.83 -17.61
#